data_AF-A0A972BQJ4-F1
#
_entry.id   AF-A0A972BQJ4-F1
#
_cell.length_a   1.000
_cell.length_b   1.000
_cell.length_c   1.000
_cell.angle_alpha   90.00
_cell.angle_beta   90.00
_cell.angle_gamma   90.00
#
_symmetry.space_group_name_H-M   'P 1'
#
loop_
_entity.id
_entity.type
_entity.pdbx_description
1 polymer ?
#
loop_
_entity_poly.entity_id
_entity_poly.type
_entity_poly.pdbx_seq_one_letter_code
_entity_poly.pdbx_strand_id
1 'polypeptide(L)'
;MEEVRSQKSITLSNTAPPTLAAGEKAIWQALHKTGSPIVLKQSQHRIWELARKSMEYKLDTELRGVYFTTNAGWMAPALFISLIAILLASWFAADTPVVTMLCVWITGWSFGCYMLLRQVYRTWKQPGLWIKIKATGLALTFALPFFIGEVVGIYALYHEASLVSALCIFGMAFLHVLFFFLLKAPTRIGRQVMDEIEGFRMYLAATEKDRLNFLHPPDETPQLFEKLLPYAIALGVENAWGSRFAAVLAQAGYEPNWYTGSSFHRTHPGGFAAAFSSSMAGSIASAATAPGSSSGSGGGGSSGGGGGGGGGGGW
;
A
#
# COMPACT_ATOMS: atom_id res chain seq x y z
N MET A 1 27.93 23.15 -19.77
CA MET A 1 26.61 23.04 -20.42
C MET A 1 25.74 22.21 -19.51
N GLU A 2 25.03 22.90 -18.62
CA GLU A 2 24.20 22.30 -17.58
C GLU A 2 22.79 22.18 -18.16
N GLU A 3 22.33 20.95 -18.33
CA GLU A 3 21.02 20.63 -18.87
C GLU A 3 19.96 21.13 -17.89
N VAL A 4 19.43 22.34 -18.13
CA VAL A 4 18.30 22.91 -17.38
C VAL A 4 17.07 22.06 -17.68
N ARG A 5 16.93 20.96 -16.95
CA ARG A 5 15.72 20.13 -16.92
C ARG A 5 14.60 21.03 -16.41
N SER A 6 13.77 21.52 -17.34
CA SER A 6 12.63 22.40 -17.07
C SER A 6 11.87 21.91 -15.83
N GLN A 7 11.95 22.69 -14.75
CA GLN A 7 11.30 22.36 -13.49
C GLN A 7 9.80 22.60 -13.66
N LYS A 8 9.02 21.53 -13.80
CA LYS A 8 7.57 21.61 -13.83
C LYS A 8 7.06 22.01 -12.43
N SER A 9 6.65 23.26 -12.28
CA SER A 9 5.97 23.78 -11.09
C SER A 9 4.45 23.70 -11.29
N ILE A 10 3.72 23.45 -10.21
CA ILE A 10 2.25 23.49 -10.18
C ILE A 10 1.86 24.79 -9.48
N THR A 11 1.12 25.64 -10.20
CA THR A 11 0.51 26.84 -9.63
C THR A 11 -0.93 26.50 -9.28
N LEU A 12 -1.30 26.63 -8.00
CA LEU A 12 -2.69 26.44 -7.60
C LEU A 12 -3.54 27.63 -8.04
N SER A 13 -4.73 27.37 -8.56
CA SER A 13 -5.75 28.41 -8.74
C SER A 13 -6.19 28.95 -7.39
N ASN A 14 -6.37 30.27 -7.26
CA ASN A 14 -6.93 30.89 -6.05
C ASN A 14 -8.41 30.58 -5.82
N THR A 15 -9.08 29.98 -6.81
CA THR A 15 -10.49 29.59 -6.71
C THR A 15 -10.61 28.08 -6.53
N ALA A 16 -11.35 27.67 -5.49
CA ALA A 16 -11.73 26.28 -5.32
C ALA A 16 -12.72 25.88 -6.44
N PRO A 17 -12.56 24.69 -7.05
CA PRO A 17 -13.59 24.12 -7.91
C PRO A 17 -14.94 24.08 -7.17
N PRO A 18 -16.07 24.37 -7.86
CA PRO A 18 -17.38 24.55 -7.24
C PRO A 18 -17.92 23.28 -6.58
N THR A 19 -17.43 22.10 -6.96
CA THR A 19 -17.84 20.80 -6.42
C THR A 19 -16.59 19.96 -6.12
N LEU A 20 -16.09 20.01 -4.89
CA LEU A 20 -15.05 19.12 -4.41
C LEU A 20 -15.66 18.10 -3.45
N ALA A 21 -15.33 16.83 -3.65
CA ALA A 21 -15.58 15.81 -2.64
C ALA A 21 -14.78 16.14 -1.37
N ALA A 22 -15.20 15.62 -0.23
CA ALA A 22 -14.64 16.05 1.05
C ALA A 22 -13.14 15.71 1.20
N GLY A 23 -12.68 14.59 0.62
CA GLY A 23 -11.26 14.25 0.52
C GLY A 23 -10.47 15.22 -0.37
N GLU A 24 -11.04 15.63 -1.50
CA GLU A 24 -10.42 16.59 -2.42
C GLU A 24 -10.36 17.98 -1.78
N LYS A 25 -11.38 18.37 -1.03
CA LYS A 25 -11.40 19.60 -0.23
C LYS A 25 -10.30 19.58 0.84
N ALA A 26 -10.06 18.45 1.49
CA ALA A 26 -8.97 18.32 2.46
C ALA A 26 -7.60 18.52 1.82
N ILE A 27 -7.37 17.90 0.65
CA ILE A 27 -6.14 18.10 -0.15
C ILE A 27 -6.00 19.56 -0.57
N TRP A 28 -7.04 20.15 -1.15
CA TRP A 28 -7.03 21.53 -1.62
C TRP A 28 -6.67 22.51 -0.50
N GLN A 29 -7.28 22.35 0.68
CA GLN A 29 -6.98 23.15 1.86
C GLN A 29 -5.55 22.94 2.38
N ALA A 30 -5.06 21.69 2.38
CA ALA A 30 -3.71 21.38 2.82
C ALA A 30 -2.65 22.00 1.90
N LEU A 31 -2.87 21.94 0.58
CA LEU A 31 -1.96 22.50 -0.42
C LEU A 31 -2.00 24.04 -0.40
N HIS A 32 -3.17 24.67 -0.21
CA HIS A 32 -3.27 26.14 -0.17
C HIS A 32 -2.64 26.78 1.06
N LYS A 33 -2.61 26.09 2.20
CA LYS A 33 -2.05 26.63 3.45
C LYS A 33 -0.56 26.98 3.36
N THR A 34 0.17 26.44 2.40
CA THR A 34 1.64 26.58 2.32
C THR A 34 2.11 27.53 1.20
N GLY A 35 1.19 28.12 0.44
CA GLY A 35 1.51 29.08 -0.62
C GLY A 35 1.90 28.44 -1.96
N SER A 36 1.84 29.24 -3.04
CA SER A 36 2.25 28.85 -4.40
C SER A 36 3.60 29.50 -4.76
N PRO A 37 4.47 28.87 -5.59
CA PRO A 37 4.25 27.64 -6.35
C PRO A 37 4.59 26.34 -5.58
N ILE A 38 3.85 25.27 -5.87
CA ILE A 38 4.13 23.93 -5.33
C ILE A 38 4.94 23.15 -6.37
N VAL A 39 6.07 22.60 -5.94
CA VAL A 39 6.95 21.80 -6.77
C VAL A 39 6.92 20.36 -6.24
N LEU A 40 6.82 19.40 -7.15
CA LEU A 40 6.81 17.98 -6.82
C LEU A 40 8.24 17.50 -6.49
N LYS A 41 8.78 17.98 -5.37
CA LYS A 41 10.13 17.74 -4.87
C LYS A 41 10.10 17.34 -3.40
N GLN A 42 11.09 16.52 -3.03
CA GLN A 42 11.30 16.08 -1.65
C GLN A 42 11.55 17.25 -0.67
N SER A 43 12.05 18.39 -1.14
CA SER A 43 12.21 19.59 -0.31
C SER A 43 10.89 20.09 0.28
N GLN A 44 9.78 19.85 -0.41
CA GLN A 44 8.42 20.22 0.00
C GLN A 44 7.66 19.05 0.63
N HIS A 45 8.36 18.02 1.14
CA HIS A 45 7.71 16.80 1.66
C HIS A 45 6.67 17.05 2.74
N ARG A 46 6.86 18.04 3.60
CA ARG A 46 5.88 18.39 4.64
C ARG A 46 4.52 18.75 4.04
N ILE A 47 4.50 19.41 2.87
CA ILE A 47 3.27 19.82 2.17
C ILE A 47 2.57 18.58 1.60
N TRP A 48 3.30 17.76 0.86
CA TRP A 48 2.77 16.55 0.23
C TRP A 48 2.37 15.48 1.25
N GLU A 49 3.11 15.36 2.35
CA GLU A 49 2.79 14.50 3.47
C GLU A 49 1.53 14.97 4.20
N LEU A 50 1.42 16.29 4.47
CA LEU A 50 0.21 16.88 5.07
C LEU A 50 -1.00 16.67 4.18
N ALA A 51 -0.89 16.94 2.88
CA ALA A 51 -1.97 16.72 1.92
C ALA A 51 -2.44 15.26 1.93
N ARG A 52 -1.51 14.31 1.83
CA ARG A 52 -1.82 12.87 1.89
C ARG A 52 -2.49 12.48 3.21
N LYS A 53 -1.90 12.86 4.35
CA LYS A 53 -2.44 12.53 5.68
C LYS A 53 -3.82 13.15 5.89
N SER A 54 -4.06 14.37 5.41
CA SER A 54 -5.35 15.04 5.52
C SER A 54 -6.43 14.31 4.72
N MET A 55 -6.10 13.79 3.53
CA MET A 55 -7.00 12.96 2.73
C MET A 55 -7.27 11.62 3.42
N GLU A 56 -6.23 10.91 3.87
CA GLU A 56 -6.35 9.63 4.57
C GLU A 56 -7.24 9.76 5.82
N TYR A 57 -6.99 10.78 6.64
CA TYR A 57 -7.79 11.06 7.83
C TYR A 57 -9.26 11.35 7.48
N LYS A 58 -9.49 12.16 6.44
CA LYS A 58 -10.84 12.56 6.05
C LYS A 58 -11.63 11.37 5.49
N LEU A 59 -10.99 10.53 4.67
CA LEU A 59 -11.57 9.30 4.16
C LEU A 59 -11.84 8.29 5.29
N ASP A 60 -10.91 8.08 6.22
CA ASP A 60 -11.15 7.20 7.38
C ASP A 60 -12.36 7.68 8.17
N THR A 61 -12.45 8.98 8.45
CA THR A 61 -13.55 9.55 9.25
C THR A 61 -14.91 9.42 8.56
N GLU A 62 -14.97 9.57 7.22
CA GLU A 62 -16.23 9.47 6.47
C GLU A 62 -16.64 8.02 6.20
N LEU A 63 -15.67 7.15 5.97
CA LEU A 63 -15.96 5.75 5.62
C LEU A 63 -16.17 4.88 6.86
N ARG A 64 -15.53 5.20 7.98
CA ARG A 64 -15.63 4.47 9.24
C ARG A 64 -16.98 4.73 9.91
N GLY A 65 -17.59 3.68 10.43
CA GLY A 65 -18.92 3.71 11.03
C GLY A 65 -20.05 3.58 10.00
N VAL A 66 -19.90 4.12 8.79
CA VAL A 66 -20.90 3.99 7.71
C VAL A 66 -20.68 2.73 6.90
N TYR A 67 -19.48 2.56 6.32
CA TYR A 67 -19.15 1.43 5.45
C TYR A 67 -18.31 0.36 6.16
N PHE A 68 -17.51 0.73 7.16
CA PHE A 68 -16.65 -0.20 7.89
C PHE A 68 -16.68 0.01 9.40
N THR A 69 -16.78 -1.09 10.13
CA THR A 69 -16.59 -1.09 11.59
C THR A 69 -15.33 -1.89 11.93
N THR A 70 -14.37 -1.22 12.56
CA THR A 70 -13.21 -1.88 13.16
C THR A 70 -13.61 -2.30 14.57
N ASN A 71 -14.17 -3.50 14.71
CA ASN A 71 -14.58 -4.11 15.99
C ASN A 71 -13.37 -4.44 16.89
N ALA A 72 -12.29 -3.66 16.80
CA ALA A 72 -11.02 -3.86 17.48
C ALA A 72 -11.15 -3.81 19.01
N GLY A 73 -12.16 -3.11 19.55
CA GLY A 73 -12.45 -3.11 20.99
C GLY A 73 -12.74 -4.50 21.56
N TRP A 74 -13.29 -5.41 20.74
CA TRP A 74 -13.54 -6.81 21.14
C TRP A 74 -12.27 -7.64 21.29
N MET A 75 -11.11 -7.14 20.88
CA MET A 75 -9.84 -7.80 21.17
C MET A 75 -9.41 -7.65 22.63
N ALA A 76 -9.83 -6.59 23.32
CA ALA A 76 -9.46 -6.36 24.71
C ALA A 76 -9.89 -7.50 25.66
N PRO A 77 -11.16 -7.97 25.65
CA PRO A 77 -11.54 -9.12 26.47
C PRO A 77 -10.83 -10.41 26.06
N ALA A 78 -10.56 -10.62 24.76
CA ALA A 78 -9.81 -11.79 24.30
C ALA A 78 -8.37 -11.81 24.86
N LEU A 79 -7.68 -10.67 24.78
CA LEU A 79 -6.33 -10.51 25.34
C LEU A 79 -6.33 -10.72 26.87
N PHE A 80 -7.36 -10.26 27.56
CA PHE A 80 -7.50 -10.46 29.00
C PHE A 80 -7.71 -11.94 29.37
N ILE A 81 -8.56 -12.66 28.63
CA ILE A 81 -8.76 -14.11 28.81
C ILE A 81 -7.45 -14.86 28.57
N SER A 82 -6.68 -14.49 27.55
CA SER A 82 -5.41 -15.14 27.27
C SER A 82 -4.34 -14.85 28.30
N LEU A 83 -4.32 -13.65 28.90
CA LEU A 83 -3.47 -13.37 30.05
C LEU A 83 -3.80 -14.29 31.24
N ILE A 84 -5.09 -14.48 31.54
CA ILE A 84 -5.51 -15.42 32.59
C ILE A 84 -5.10 -16.85 32.26
N ALA A 85 -5.31 -17.29 31.01
CA ALA A 85 -4.92 -18.63 30.58
C ALA A 85 -3.41 -18.88 30.70
N ILE A 86 -2.59 -17.87 30.40
CA ILE A 86 -1.14 -17.92 30.59
C ILE A 86 -0.79 -18.05 32.07
N LEU A 87 -1.40 -17.23 32.95
CA LEU A 87 -1.14 -17.29 34.39
C LEU A 87 -1.54 -18.64 35.00
N LEU A 88 -2.66 -19.22 34.55
CA LEU A 88 -3.09 -20.56 34.95
C LEU A 88 -2.12 -21.63 34.43
N ALA A 89 -1.67 -21.54 33.18
CA ALA A 89 -0.69 -22.47 32.63
C ALA A 89 0.65 -22.43 33.39
N SER A 90 1.10 -21.23 33.79
CA SER A 90 2.29 -21.04 34.62
C SER A 90 2.14 -21.65 36.01
N TRP A 91 0.93 -21.63 36.60
CA TRP A 91 0.68 -22.18 37.93
C TRP A 91 0.91 -23.71 37.99
N PHE A 92 0.69 -24.41 36.87
CA PHE A 92 0.91 -25.85 36.76
C PHE A 92 2.27 -26.21 36.13
N ALA A 93 3.13 -25.22 35.86
CA ALA A 93 4.46 -25.47 35.32
C ALA A 93 5.43 -25.98 36.39
N ALA A 94 6.42 -26.77 35.96
CA ALA A 94 7.48 -27.26 36.84
C ALA A 94 8.36 -26.12 37.38
N ASP A 95 8.61 -25.09 36.57
CA ASP A 95 9.31 -23.86 36.95
C ASP A 95 8.43 -22.63 36.64
N THR A 96 7.60 -22.24 37.61
CA THR A 96 6.64 -21.14 37.48
C THR A 96 7.30 -19.79 37.15
N PRO A 97 8.42 -19.36 37.78
CA PRO A 97 9.12 -18.14 37.42
C PRO A 97 9.60 -18.13 35.96
N VAL A 98 10.23 -19.22 35.49
CA VAL A 98 10.77 -19.31 34.14
C VAL A 98 9.66 -19.26 33.10
N VAL A 99 8.60 -20.06 33.25
CA VAL A 99 7.47 -20.09 32.30
C VAL A 99 6.74 -18.74 32.23
N THR A 100 6.53 -18.09 33.38
CA THR A 100 5.86 -16.78 33.41
C THR A 100 6.71 -15.71 32.71
N MET A 101 8.02 -15.70 32.94
CA MET A 101 8.95 -14.81 32.25
C MET A 101 8.94 -15.05 30.75
N LEU A 102 9.04 -16.32 30.31
CA LEU A 102 9.04 -16.69 28.89
C LEU A 102 7.75 -16.27 28.20
N CYS A 103 6.59 -16.46 28.81
CA CYS A 103 5.31 -16.04 28.23
C CYS A 103 5.26 -14.52 28.01
N VAL A 104 5.63 -13.71 29.01
CA VAL A 104 5.67 -12.24 28.89
C VAL A 104 6.66 -11.82 27.82
N TRP A 105 7.86 -12.42 27.85
CA TRP A 105 8.93 -12.13 26.90
C TRP A 105 8.51 -12.45 25.46
N ILE A 106 7.96 -13.64 25.20
CA ILE A 106 7.49 -14.05 23.87
C ILE A 106 6.41 -13.08 23.38
N THR A 107 5.40 -12.71 24.16
CA THR A 107 4.39 -11.72 23.68
C THR A 107 5.01 -10.40 23.21
N GLY A 108 5.96 -9.85 23.97
CA GLY A 108 6.66 -8.62 23.58
C GLY A 108 7.59 -8.83 22.38
N TRP A 109 8.27 -9.97 22.32
CA TRP A 109 9.20 -10.33 21.27
C TRP A 109 8.51 -10.62 19.94
N SER A 110 7.40 -11.38 19.96
CA SER A 110 6.54 -11.63 18.81
C SER A 110 6.04 -10.34 18.18
N PHE A 111 5.69 -9.32 18.99
CA PHE A 111 5.29 -8.01 18.48
C PHE A 111 6.45 -7.31 17.75
N GLY A 112 7.67 -7.39 18.30
CA GLY A 112 8.89 -6.91 17.65
C GLY A 112 9.17 -7.62 16.33
N CYS A 113 9.13 -8.96 16.31
CA CYS A 113 9.27 -9.77 15.11
C CYS A 113 8.22 -9.42 14.04
N TYR A 114 6.96 -9.23 14.43
CA TYR A 114 5.90 -8.79 13.53
C TYR A 114 6.19 -7.41 12.92
N MET A 115 6.64 -6.44 13.72
CA MET A 115 6.98 -5.11 13.21
C MET A 115 8.16 -5.14 12.24
N LEU A 116 9.20 -5.92 12.55
CA LEU A 116 10.36 -6.12 11.66
C LEU A 116 9.95 -6.79 10.35
N LEU A 117 9.14 -7.86 10.41
CA LEU A 117 8.64 -8.53 9.22
C LEU A 117 7.77 -7.60 8.36
N ARG A 118 6.89 -6.82 8.99
CA ARG A 118 6.06 -5.83 8.31
C ARG A 118 6.93 -4.76 7.64
N GLN A 119 8.00 -4.31 8.30
CA GLN A 119 8.94 -3.33 7.74
C GLN A 119 9.72 -3.91 6.55
N VAL A 120 10.25 -5.13 6.67
CA VAL A 120 10.92 -5.85 5.58
C VAL A 120 9.97 -6.00 4.39
N TYR A 121 8.75 -6.52 4.61
CA TYR A 121 7.74 -6.71 3.58
C TYR A 121 7.37 -5.39 2.87
N ARG A 122 7.13 -4.31 3.63
CA ARG A 122 6.82 -2.99 3.08
C ARG A 122 7.95 -2.44 2.24
N THR A 123 9.20 -2.65 2.65
CA THR A 123 10.38 -2.20 1.90
C THR A 123 10.56 -3.03 0.64
N TRP A 124 10.33 -4.34 0.71
CA TRP A 124 10.50 -5.25 -0.43
C TRP A 124 9.43 -5.04 -1.53
N LYS A 125 8.23 -4.61 -1.14
CA LYS A 125 7.15 -4.24 -2.07
C LYS A 125 7.46 -2.98 -2.88
N GLN A 126 8.45 -2.18 -2.50
CA GLN A 126 8.80 -0.97 -3.25
C GLN A 126 9.63 -1.33 -4.50
N PRO A 127 9.38 -0.65 -5.63
CA PRO A 127 10.15 -0.85 -6.85
C PRO A 127 11.55 -0.24 -6.71
N GLY A 128 12.59 -0.97 -7.12
CA GLY A 128 13.97 -0.48 -7.16
C GLY A 128 14.99 -1.46 -6.58
N LEU A 129 16.05 -1.77 -7.33
CA LEU A 129 17.08 -2.73 -6.95
C LEU A 129 17.74 -2.37 -5.61
N TRP A 130 18.13 -1.10 -5.44
CA TRP A 130 18.76 -0.62 -4.20
C TRP A 130 17.85 -0.71 -2.98
N ILE A 131 16.54 -0.54 -3.17
CA ILE A 131 15.57 -0.70 -2.09
C ILE A 131 15.41 -2.17 -1.72
N LYS A 132 15.40 -3.08 -2.70
CA LYS A 132 15.44 -4.53 -2.45
C LYS A 132 16.71 -4.95 -1.72
N ILE A 133 17.88 -4.44 -2.10
CA ILE A 133 19.15 -4.71 -1.39
C ILE A 133 19.06 -4.24 0.07
N LYS A 134 18.52 -3.04 0.33
CA LYS A 134 18.30 -2.55 1.70
C LYS A 134 17.32 -3.43 2.48
N ALA A 135 16.22 -3.85 1.86
CA ALA A 135 15.23 -4.75 2.47
C ALA A 135 15.87 -6.09 2.85
N THR A 136 16.65 -6.68 1.95
CA THR A 136 17.40 -7.93 2.21
C THR A 136 18.43 -7.74 3.31
N GLY A 137 19.16 -6.61 3.31
CA GLY A 137 20.09 -6.26 4.39
C GLY A 137 19.39 -6.20 5.74
N LEU A 138 18.28 -5.46 5.85
CA LEU A 138 17.46 -5.39 7.07
C LEU A 138 16.95 -6.78 7.49
N ALA A 139 16.53 -7.61 6.54
CA ALA A 139 16.04 -8.95 6.82
C ALA A 139 17.13 -9.84 7.41
N LEU A 140 18.32 -9.86 6.80
CA LEU A 140 19.41 -10.75 7.21
C LEU A 140 20.08 -10.31 8.52
N THR A 141 20.28 -9.01 8.73
CA THR A 141 21.02 -8.51 9.90
C THR A 141 20.15 -8.25 11.12
N PHE A 142 18.89 -7.84 10.93
CA PHE A 142 18.00 -7.50 12.04
C PHE A 142 16.83 -8.46 12.18
N ALA A 143 16.11 -8.80 11.11
CA ALA A 143 14.92 -9.64 11.26
C ALA A 143 15.28 -11.09 11.61
N LEU A 144 16.23 -11.70 10.90
CA LEU A 144 16.56 -13.12 11.00
C LEU A 144 17.06 -13.53 12.40
N PRO A 145 17.99 -12.80 13.07
CA PRO A 145 18.37 -13.12 14.44
C PRO A 145 17.20 -13.02 15.44
N PHE A 146 16.30 -12.04 15.26
CA PHE A 146 15.12 -11.89 16.11
C PHE A 146 14.14 -13.05 15.94
N PHE A 147 13.93 -13.52 14.71
CA PHE A 147 13.12 -14.71 14.43
C PHE A 147 13.74 -15.99 14.98
N ILE A 148 15.07 -16.12 14.91
CA ILE A 148 15.76 -17.23 15.58
C ILE A 148 15.51 -17.16 17.09
N GLY A 149 15.61 -15.97 17.70
CA GLY A 149 15.28 -15.75 19.11
C GLY A 149 13.86 -16.16 19.47
N GLU A 150 12.87 -15.81 18.64
CA GLU A 150 11.47 -16.24 18.82
C GLU A 150 11.34 -17.76 18.81
N VAL A 151 11.96 -18.43 17.83
CA VAL A 151 11.94 -19.90 17.74
C VAL A 151 12.60 -20.55 18.95
N VAL A 152 13.72 -20.01 19.42
CA VAL A 152 14.41 -20.48 20.63
C VAL A 152 13.55 -20.27 21.87
N GLY A 153 12.89 -19.11 21.99
CA GLY A 153 11.98 -18.81 23.10
C GLY A 153 10.78 -19.77 23.15
N ILE A 154 10.16 -20.01 21.99
CA ILE A 154 9.07 -20.99 21.85
C ILE A 154 9.55 -22.41 22.18
N TYR A 155 10.75 -22.78 21.74
CA TYR A 155 11.34 -24.09 22.04
C TYR A 155 11.63 -24.27 23.53
N ALA A 156 12.18 -23.24 24.19
CA ALA A 156 12.38 -23.23 25.63
C ALA A 156 11.05 -23.36 26.37
N LEU A 157 10.02 -22.61 25.94
CA LEU A 157 8.68 -22.71 26.52
C LEU A 157 8.08 -24.10 26.32
N TYR A 158 8.30 -24.75 25.18
CA TYR A 158 7.83 -26.11 24.91
C TYR A 158 8.48 -27.17 25.82
N HIS A 159 9.75 -27.00 26.19
CA HIS A 159 10.44 -27.92 27.10
C HIS A 159 10.01 -27.74 28.55
N GLU A 160 9.73 -26.51 28.96
CA GLU A 160 9.30 -26.20 30.33
C GLU A 160 7.79 -26.37 30.54
N ALA A 161 6.99 -26.26 29.48
CA ALA A 161 5.54 -26.39 29.53
C ALA A 161 5.08 -27.79 29.11
N SER A 162 3.91 -28.20 29.60
CA SER A 162 3.27 -29.42 29.09
C SER A 162 2.89 -29.27 27.61
N LEU A 163 2.87 -30.37 26.86
CA LEU A 163 2.39 -30.41 25.47
C LEU A 163 1.01 -29.77 25.31
N VAL A 164 0.12 -29.99 26.28
CA VAL A 164 -1.23 -29.41 26.31
C VAL A 164 -1.18 -27.88 26.40
N SER A 165 -0.35 -27.35 27.32
CA SER A 165 -0.17 -25.90 27.48
C SER A 165 0.40 -25.26 26.21
N ALA A 166 1.37 -25.90 25.57
CA ALA A 166 1.95 -25.42 24.32
C ALA A 166 0.90 -25.33 23.19
N LEU A 167 0.09 -26.37 23.00
CA LEU A 167 -1.00 -26.37 22.01
C LEU A 167 -2.05 -25.29 22.29
N CYS A 168 -2.40 -25.07 23.56
CA CYS A 168 -3.33 -24.02 23.96
C CYS A 168 -2.79 -22.62 23.63
N ILE A 169 -1.51 -22.34 23.91
CA ILE A 169 -0.87 -21.05 23.60
C ILE A 169 -0.83 -20.80 22.10
N PHE A 170 -0.41 -21.80 21.31
CA PHE A 170 -0.43 -21.71 19.85
C PHE A 170 -1.84 -21.49 19.29
N GLY A 171 -2.83 -22.23 19.79
CA GLY A 171 -4.22 -22.07 19.41
C GLY A 171 -4.74 -20.66 19.72
N MET A 172 -4.42 -20.12 20.90
CA MET A 172 -4.76 -18.75 21.28
C MET A 172 -4.09 -17.72 20.36
N ALA A 173 -2.80 -17.84 20.07
CA ALA A 173 -2.10 -16.95 19.16
C ALA A 173 -2.73 -16.96 17.76
N PHE A 174 -3.03 -18.15 17.23
CA PHE A 174 -3.72 -18.32 15.96
C PHE A 174 -5.10 -17.65 15.97
N LEU A 175 -5.90 -17.87 17.01
CA LEU A 175 -7.22 -17.25 17.14
C LEU A 175 -7.14 -15.73 17.18
N HIS A 176 -6.19 -15.13 17.91
CA HIS A 176 -6.02 -13.68 17.88
C HIS A 176 -5.71 -13.14 16.50
N VAL A 177 -4.82 -13.80 15.75
CA VAL A 177 -4.49 -13.38 14.38
C VAL A 177 -5.71 -13.51 13.49
N LEU A 178 -6.41 -14.64 13.54
CA LEU A 178 -7.62 -14.89 12.76
C LEU A 178 -8.70 -13.84 13.05
N PHE A 179 -9.01 -13.60 14.32
CA PHE A 179 -10.02 -12.61 14.74
C PHE A 179 -9.56 -11.18 14.52
N PHE A 180 -8.26 -10.86 14.55
CA PHE A 180 -7.77 -9.54 14.15
C PHE A 180 -8.17 -9.23 12.70
N PHE A 181 -8.09 -10.21 11.79
CA PHE A 181 -8.53 -10.06 10.41
C PHE A 181 -10.06 -10.11 10.26
N LEU A 182 -10.74 -10.99 10.99
CA LEU A 182 -12.21 -11.16 10.91
C LEU A 182 -13.01 -10.02 11.57
N LEU A 183 -12.46 -9.35 12.59
CA LEU A 183 -13.13 -8.25 13.27
C LEU A 183 -13.22 -6.98 12.41
N LYS A 184 -12.47 -6.90 11.30
CA LYS A 184 -12.71 -5.89 10.27
C LYS A 184 -13.95 -6.28 9.48
N ALA A 185 -15.11 -5.82 9.92
CA ALA A 185 -16.38 -6.13 9.28
C ALA A 185 -16.84 -4.96 8.39
N PRO A 186 -17.10 -5.19 7.08
CA PRO A 186 -17.89 -4.25 6.29
C PRO A 186 -19.34 -4.23 6.82
N THR A 187 -19.96 -3.07 6.87
CA THR A 187 -21.38 -2.95 7.17
C THR A 187 -22.22 -3.49 5.99
N ARG A 188 -23.54 -3.64 6.14
CA ARG A 188 -24.41 -4.07 5.01
C ARG A 188 -24.28 -3.13 3.81
N ILE A 189 -24.29 -1.82 4.07
CA ILE A 189 -24.10 -0.79 3.04
C ILE A 189 -22.66 -0.85 2.50
N GLY A 190 -21.67 -1.03 3.37
CA GLY A 190 -20.28 -1.29 3.01
C GLY A 190 -20.13 -2.44 2.02
N ARG A 191 -20.78 -3.57 2.31
CA ARG A 191 -20.73 -4.76 1.45
C ARG A 191 -21.37 -4.51 0.09
N GLN A 192 -22.55 -3.87 0.05
CA GLN A 192 -23.23 -3.53 -1.20
C GLN A 192 -22.35 -2.64 -2.09
N VAL A 193 -21.78 -1.58 -1.54
CA VAL A 193 -20.90 -0.67 -2.29
C VAL A 193 -19.62 -1.39 -2.73
N MET A 194 -19.05 -2.28 -1.91
CA MET A 194 -17.91 -3.09 -2.33
C MET A 194 -18.26 -4.01 -3.51
N ASP A 195 -19.46 -4.60 -3.51
CA ASP A 195 -19.93 -5.45 -4.61
C ASP A 195 -20.17 -4.63 -5.89
N GLU A 196 -20.73 -3.42 -5.77
CA GLU A 196 -20.87 -2.48 -6.89
C GLU A 196 -19.51 -2.06 -7.47
N ILE A 197 -18.54 -1.75 -6.60
CA ILE A 197 -17.17 -1.41 -7.00
C ILE A 197 -16.51 -2.59 -7.71
N GLU A 198 -16.67 -3.82 -7.20
CA GLU A 198 -16.12 -5.01 -7.84
C GLU A 198 -16.82 -5.28 -9.18
N GLY A 199 -18.14 -5.14 -9.26
CA GLY A 199 -18.89 -5.23 -10.50
C GLY A 199 -18.41 -4.22 -11.55
N PHE A 200 -18.15 -2.98 -11.12
CA PHE A 200 -17.60 -1.95 -11.99
C PHE A 200 -16.16 -2.24 -12.41
N ARG A 201 -15.34 -2.79 -11.50
CA ARG A 201 -13.98 -3.26 -11.84
C ARG A 201 -14.03 -4.37 -12.89
N MET A 202 -14.93 -5.35 -12.74
CA MET A 202 -15.13 -6.40 -13.75
C MET A 202 -15.54 -5.81 -15.11
N TYR A 203 -16.45 -4.83 -15.12
CA TYR A 203 -16.84 -4.12 -16.34
C TYR A 203 -15.66 -3.41 -17.03
N LEU A 204 -14.80 -2.73 -16.26
CA LEU A 204 -13.62 -2.05 -16.80
C LEU A 204 -12.52 -3.01 -17.25
N ALA A 205 -12.42 -4.18 -16.62
CA ALA A 205 -11.45 -5.23 -16.95
C ALA A 205 -11.90 -6.13 -18.11
N ALA A 206 -13.19 -6.12 -18.46
CA ALA A 206 -13.77 -6.99 -19.48
C ALA A 206 -13.13 -6.73 -20.86
N THR A 207 -12.77 -7.82 -21.53
CA THR A 207 -12.17 -7.79 -22.88
C THR A 207 -13.22 -8.06 -23.96
N GLU A 208 -12.86 -7.82 -25.23
CA GLU A 208 -13.71 -8.10 -26.41
C GLU A 208 -14.30 -9.53 -26.40
N LYS A 209 -13.59 -10.52 -25.83
CA LYS A 209 -14.06 -11.91 -25.72
C LYS A 209 -15.15 -12.10 -24.66
N ASP A 210 -15.11 -11.31 -23.59
CA ASP A 210 -16.10 -11.33 -22.50
C ASP A 210 -17.37 -10.55 -22.88
N ARG A 211 -17.26 -9.68 -23.90
CA ARG A 211 -18.30 -8.77 -24.42
C ARG A 211 -19.52 -9.49 -25.00
N LEU A 212 -19.35 -10.68 -25.56
CA LEU A 212 -20.45 -11.47 -26.14
C LEU A 212 -21.55 -11.82 -25.13
N ASN A 213 -21.27 -11.70 -23.82
CA ASN A 213 -22.22 -11.96 -22.74
C ASN A 213 -22.96 -10.71 -22.22
N PHE A 214 -22.64 -9.50 -22.72
CA PHE A 214 -23.27 -8.27 -22.22
C PHE A 214 -24.40 -7.81 -23.14
N LEU A 215 -25.62 -7.79 -22.60
CA LEU A 215 -26.81 -7.23 -23.23
C LEU A 215 -26.64 -5.70 -23.31
N HIS A 216 -26.32 -5.20 -24.51
CA HIS A 216 -26.13 -3.79 -24.87
C HIS A 216 -24.88 -3.10 -24.29
N PRO A 217 -23.71 -3.24 -24.95
CA PRO A 217 -22.54 -2.43 -24.63
C PRO A 217 -22.81 -0.95 -24.95
N PRO A 218 -22.44 0.01 -24.10
CA PRO A 218 -22.47 1.42 -24.44
C PRO A 218 -21.52 1.72 -25.61
N ASP A 219 -21.84 2.73 -26.41
CA ASP A 219 -21.01 3.14 -27.55
C ASP A 219 -19.58 3.49 -27.09
N GLU A 220 -18.61 2.82 -27.69
CA GLU A 220 -17.20 3.01 -27.35
C GLU A 220 -16.71 4.29 -28.03
N THR A 221 -16.60 5.34 -27.23
CA THR A 221 -16.16 6.66 -27.68
C THR A 221 -14.88 7.08 -26.95
N PRO A 222 -14.00 7.89 -27.58
CA PRO A 222 -12.84 8.46 -26.89
C PRO A 222 -13.22 9.24 -25.61
N GLN A 223 -14.39 9.86 -25.58
CA GLN A 223 -14.91 10.56 -24.42
C GLN A 223 -15.24 9.60 -23.27
N LEU A 224 -15.77 8.41 -23.57
CA LEU A 224 -15.99 7.37 -22.57
C LEU A 224 -14.66 6.86 -21.99
N PHE A 225 -13.65 6.68 -22.85
CA PHE A 225 -12.30 6.31 -22.42
C PHE A 225 -11.76 7.32 -21.41
N GLU A 226 -11.75 8.61 -21.75
CA GLU A 226 -11.26 9.68 -20.87
C GLU A 226 -12.04 9.75 -19.55
N LYS A 227 -13.38 9.65 -19.63
CA LYS A 227 -14.25 9.75 -18.45
C LYS A 227 -13.98 8.66 -17.43
N LEU A 228 -13.70 7.43 -17.87
CA LEU A 228 -13.55 6.27 -16.99
C LEU A 228 -12.09 5.91 -16.68
N LEU A 229 -11.11 6.50 -17.39
CA LEU A 229 -9.69 6.25 -17.16
C LEU A 229 -9.24 6.47 -15.71
N PRO A 230 -9.64 7.55 -15.00
CA PRO A 230 -9.26 7.74 -13.59
C PRO A 230 -9.75 6.61 -12.68
N TYR A 231 -10.93 6.06 -12.95
CA TYR A 231 -11.48 4.94 -12.19
C TYR A 231 -10.75 3.63 -12.49
N ALA A 232 -10.40 3.40 -13.77
CA ALA A 232 -9.60 2.24 -14.15
C ALA A 232 -8.23 2.25 -13.47
N ILE A 233 -7.59 3.42 -13.38
CA ILE A 233 -6.34 3.63 -12.64
C ILE A 233 -6.53 3.36 -11.14
N ALA A 234 -7.60 3.88 -10.54
CA ALA A 234 -7.89 3.67 -9.11
C ALA A 234 -8.14 2.20 -8.77
N LEU A 235 -8.73 1.44 -9.71
CA LEU A 235 -9.05 0.01 -9.55
C LEU A 235 -7.94 -0.93 -10.05
N GLY A 236 -6.84 -0.39 -10.59
CA GLY A 236 -5.69 -1.16 -11.08
C GLY A 236 -5.96 -1.98 -12.34
N VAL A 237 -6.89 -1.53 -13.18
CA VAL A 237 -7.31 -2.18 -14.43
C VAL A 237 -7.12 -1.28 -15.65
N GLU A 238 -6.30 -0.24 -15.53
CA GLU A 238 -6.04 0.76 -16.58
C GLU A 238 -5.41 0.17 -17.84
N ASN A 239 -4.61 -0.89 -17.72
CA ASN A 239 -4.04 -1.58 -18.87
C ASN A 239 -5.14 -2.28 -19.69
N ALA A 240 -6.01 -3.06 -19.01
CA ALA A 240 -7.14 -3.72 -19.64
C ALA A 240 -8.11 -2.72 -20.28
N TRP A 241 -8.44 -1.65 -19.55
CA TRP A 241 -9.28 -0.57 -20.04
C TRP A 241 -8.70 0.13 -21.26
N GLY A 242 -7.40 0.46 -21.25
CA GLY A 242 -6.75 1.06 -22.40
C GLY A 242 -6.70 0.11 -23.61
N SER A 243 -6.30 -1.15 -23.40
CA SER A 243 -6.29 -2.15 -24.47
C SER A 243 -7.64 -2.30 -25.17
N ARG A 244 -8.76 -2.22 -24.42
CA ARG A 244 -10.13 -2.23 -24.99
C ARG A 244 -10.37 -1.08 -25.97
N PHE A 245 -9.86 0.12 -25.68
CA PHE A 245 -10.10 1.31 -26.50
C PHE A 245 -9.05 1.54 -27.59
N ALA A 246 -8.01 0.70 -27.72
CA ALA A 246 -6.91 0.92 -28.66
C ALA A 246 -7.37 1.11 -30.11
N ALA A 247 -8.29 0.28 -30.60
CA ALA A 247 -8.82 0.38 -31.96
C ALA A 247 -9.66 1.67 -32.16
N VAL A 248 -10.52 1.98 -31.20
CA VAL A 248 -11.40 3.17 -31.22
C VAL A 248 -10.58 4.45 -31.20
N LEU A 249 -9.58 4.54 -30.33
CA LEU A 249 -8.72 5.72 -30.23
C LEU A 249 -7.84 5.89 -31.47
N ALA A 250 -7.35 4.79 -32.06
CA ALA A 250 -6.62 4.82 -33.31
C ALA A 250 -7.49 5.32 -34.47
N GLN A 251 -8.72 4.81 -34.60
CA GLN A 251 -9.65 5.20 -35.66
C GLN A 251 -10.13 6.65 -35.51
N ALA A 252 -10.41 7.09 -34.27
CA ALA A 252 -10.84 8.45 -33.98
C ALA A 252 -9.70 9.47 -34.03
N GLY A 253 -8.46 9.01 -34.24
CA GLY A 253 -7.29 9.88 -34.21
C GLY A 253 -7.13 10.64 -32.89
N TYR A 254 -7.56 10.05 -31.78
CA TYR A 254 -7.61 10.72 -30.48
C TYR A 254 -6.23 11.13 -29.93
N GLU A 255 -6.12 12.34 -29.40
CA GLU A 255 -4.96 12.80 -28.64
C GLU A 255 -5.44 13.41 -27.31
N PRO A 256 -4.86 13.03 -26.15
CA PRO A 256 -5.27 13.52 -24.84
C PRO A 256 -4.93 14.99 -24.66
N ASN A 257 -5.94 15.85 -24.55
CA ASN A 257 -5.73 17.29 -24.33
C ASN A 257 -5.06 17.61 -22.97
N TRP A 258 -5.17 16.69 -22.01
CA TRP A 258 -4.61 16.80 -20.67
C TRP A 258 -3.13 16.38 -20.60
N TYR A 259 -2.57 15.81 -21.68
CA TYR A 259 -1.19 15.35 -21.72
C TYR A 259 -0.42 15.99 -22.88
N THR A 260 0.74 16.53 -22.57
CA THR A 260 1.69 17.04 -23.56
C THR A 260 2.99 16.25 -23.48
N GLY A 261 3.34 15.53 -24.54
CA GLY A 261 4.58 14.76 -24.63
C GLY A 261 4.56 13.75 -25.77
N SER A 262 5.67 13.04 -25.97
CA SER A 262 5.82 12.04 -27.04
C SER A 262 5.54 10.60 -26.59
N SER A 263 5.25 10.37 -25.31
CA SER A 263 5.11 9.01 -24.77
C SER A 263 3.70 8.42 -24.95
N PHE A 264 2.70 9.24 -25.30
CA PHE A 264 1.38 8.74 -25.62
C PHE A 264 1.36 8.09 -27.01
N HIS A 265 0.76 6.91 -27.12
CA HIS A 265 0.57 6.23 -28.38
C HIS A 265 -0.84 5.64 -28.45
N ARG A 266 -1.62 6.09 -29.42
CA ARG A 266 -3.04 5.70 -29.62
C ARG A 266 -3.24 4.19 -29.79
N THR A 267 -2.22 3.49 -30.28
CA THR A 267 -2.25 2.03 -30.49
C THR A 267 -1.92 1.23 -29.24
N HIS A 268 -1.32 1.87 -28.21
CA HIS A 268 -0.96 1.23 -26.93
C HIS A 268 -1.37 2.07 -25.72
N PRO A 269 -2.63 2.52 -25.63
CA PRO A 269 -3.10 3.43 -24.57
C PRO A 269 -3.08 2.77 -23.18
N GLY A 270 -3.24 1.44 -23.09
CA GLY A 270 -3.19 0.69 -21.82
C GLY A 270 -1.79 0.70 -21.18
N GLY A 271 -0.75 0.45 -21.99
CA GLY A 271 0.64 0.52 -21.54
C GLY A 271 1.04 1.92 -21.09
N PHE A 272 0.58 2.95 -21.82
CA PHE A 272 0.76 4.34 -21.41
C PHE A 272 0.07 4.65 -20.08
N ALA A 273 -1.20 4.25 -19.91
CA ALA A 273 -1.96 4.52 -18.69
C ALA A 273 -1.30 3.88 -17.45
N ALA A 274 -0.83 2.64 -17.56
CA ALA A 274 -0.13 1.95 -16.48
C ALA A 274 1.23 2.60 -16.14
N ALA A 275 2.01 2.99 -17.16
CA ALA A 275 3.27 3.71 -16.97
C ALA A 275 3.07 5.09 -16.33
N PHE A 276 2.04 5.81 -16.77
CA PHE A 276 1.65 7.11 -16.20
C PHE A 276 1.24 6.97 -14.73
N SER A 277 0.33 6.04 -14.43
CA SER A 277 -0.16 5.76 -13.07
C SER A 277 0.99 5.46 -12.11
N SER A 278 1.86 4.52 -12.49
CA SER A 278 3.02 4.11 -11.67
C SER A 278 4.03 5.24 -11.48
N SER A 279 4.34 6.01 -12.52
CA SER A 279 5.26 7.15 -12.44
C SER A 279 4.72 8.27 -11.55
N MET A 280 3.42 8.57 -11.66
CA MET A 280 2.76 9.57 -10.84
C MET A 280 2.74 9.15 -9.36
N ALA A 281 2.33 7.91 -9.07
CA ALA A 281 2.33 7.36 -7.72
C ALA A 281 3.74 7.37 -7.10
N GLY A 282 4.76 6.97 -7.86
CA GLY A 282 6.16 7.02 -7.42
C GLY A 282 6.65 8.44 -7.12
N SER A 283 6.29 9.41 -7.97
CA SER A 283 6.70 10.81 -7.80
C SER A 283 6.05 11.45 -6.57
N ILE A 284 4.75 11.21 -6.34
CA ILE A 284 4.03 11.69 -5.15
C ILE A 284 4.59 11.04 -3.88
N ALA A 285 4.84 9.72 -3.92
CA ALA A 285 5.42 9.01 -2.78
C ALA A 285 6.81 9.57 -2.42
N SER A 286 7.67 9.79 -3.41
CA SER A 286 8.99 10.40 -3.21
C SER A 286 8.90 11.83 -2.68
N ALA A 287 7.93 12.62 -3.17
CA ALA A 287 7.71 13.97 -2.70
C ALA A 287 7.26 13.98 -1.24
N ALA A 288 6.39 13.06 -0.81
CA ALA A 288 5.84 12.99 0.55
C ALA A 288 6.77 12.36 1.60
N THR A 289 7.96 11.89 1.23
CA THR A 289 8.92 11.28 2.16
C THR A 289 10.00 12.27 2.60
N ALA A 290 10.23 12.39 3.90
CA ALA A 290 11.31 13.21 4.45
C ALA A 290 12.69 12.78 3.92
N PRO A 291 13.65 13.71 3.76
CA PRO A 291 15.04 13.37 3.48
C PRO A 291 15.58 12.46 4.59
N GLY A 292 16.30 11.40 4.23
CA GLY A 292 16.95 10.56 5.22
C GLY A 292 18.00 11.37 6.00
N SER A 293 17.91 11.35 7.33
CA SER A 293 18.99 11.84 8.18
C SER A 293 20.19 10.89 8.02
N SER A 294 21.21 11.32 7.29
CA SER A 294 22.50 10.65 7.27
C SER A 294 23.24 10.94 8.58
N SER A 295 22.96 10.17 9.62
CA SER A 295 23.90 9.97 10.73
C SER A 295 24.89 8.89 10.31
N GLY A 296 26.18 9.21 10.36
CA GLY A 296 27.23 8.55 9.60
C GLY A 296 27.54 7.09 9.92
N SER A 297 28.03 6.42 8.89
CA SER A 297 29.03 5.35 8.96
C SER A 297 29.81 5.45 7.64
N GLY A 298 31.05 5.95 7.73
CA GLY A 298 31.94 6.10 6.60
C GLY A 298 32.49 4.74 6.13
N GLY A 299 32.73 4.63 4.83
CA GLY A 299 33.44 3.48 4.27
C GLY A 299 33.44 3.43 2.75
N GLY A 300 34.51 3.96 2.15
CA GLY A 300 35.16 3.41 0.95
C GLY A 300 34.51 3.68 -0.41
N GLY A 301 35.17 4.52 -1.22
CA GLY A 301 34.90 4.66 -2.64
C GLY A 301 35.58 3.58 -3.51
N SER A 302 35.06 3.43 -4.73
CA SER A 302 35.69 2.93 -5.97
C SER A 302 34.56 2.90 -7.03
N SER A 303 34.51 3.83 -7.98
CA SER A 303 35.17 3.82 -9.30
C SER A 303 34.72 2.70 -10.25
N GLY A 304 34.16 3.12 -11.38
CA GLY A 304 34.23 2.41 -12.66
C GLY A 304 33.14 1.38 -12.95
N GLY A 305 32.53 1.49 -14.13
CA GLY A 305 31.85 0.36 -14.77
C GLY A 305 30.52 0.72 -15.42
N GLY A 306 30.59 1.18 -16.67
CA GLY A 306 29.45 1.27 -17.57
C GLY A 306 28.95 -0.10 -18.05
N GLY A 307 27.74 -0.10 -18.61
CA GLY A 307 27.06 -1.22 -19.27
C GLY A 307 25.55 -1.01 -19.11
N GLY A 308 24.72 -0.80 -20.13
CA GLY A 308 24.84 -1.17 -21.53
C GLY A 308 23.78 -2.22 -21.87
N GLY A 309 22.63 -1.78 -22.36
CA GLY A 309 21.85 -2.47 -23.41
C GLY A 309 20.91 -3.65 -23.07
N GLY A 310 19.71 -3.61 -23.68
CA GLY A 310 18.89 -4.74 -24.12
C GLY A 310 17.90 -5.30 -23.07
N GLY A 311 16.60 -5.50 -23.32
CA GLY A 311 15.86 -5.67 -24.57
C GLY A 311 15.36 -7.11 -24.72
N GLY A 312 14.03 -7.30 -24.80
CA GLY A 312 13.33 -8.55 -25.16
C GLY A 312 12.86 -9.39 -23.96
N GLY A 313 11.63 -9.88 -23.85
CA GLY A 313 10.57 -10.10 -24.83
C GLY A 313 10.36 -11.61 -25.04
N GLY A 314 9.13 -12.11 -24.78
CA GLY A 314 8.69 -13.50 -24.99
C GLY A 314 9.30 -14.48 -23.99
N TRP A 315 8.64 -15.51 -23.49
CA TRP A 315 7.58 -16.37 -24.04
C TRP A 315 6.59 -16.73 -22.91
#